data_AF-A0A1L0DJ79-F1
#
_entry.id   AF-A0A1L0DJ79-F1
#
_cell.length_a   1.000
_cell.length_b   1.000
_cell.length_c   1.000
_cell.angle_alpha   90.00
_cell.angle_beta   90.00
_cell.angle_gamma   90.00
#
_symmetry.space_group_name_H-M   'P 1'
#
loop_
_entity.id
_entity.type
_entity.pdbx_description
1 polymer ?
#
loop_
_entity_poly.entity_id
_entity_poly.type
_entity_poly.pdbx_seq_one_letter_code
_entity_poly.pdbx_strand_id
1 'polypeptide(L)'
;MFIHQLLFMGLLVLSVVASVAPIVIRGNKFFNSSDGSQFFIKGVAYQRNRREGEVYDVTLGPRYIDSLAEPSLCLRDLEYLKELGVNTVRVYQIDPDQSHDVCMNAFANSGIYVLADLGEPEQSINRDDPHWDLDLYERFTSVVDAMSSYPNVLGFYIGNEVITSPLNSNSAPFVKAAVRDIKRYVRNMGYRGIPIGYSSNDDTATRLELANYFVCDEYNGTDSAVDFYSLNMFEWCGYSSFATSGYKERTIEFAQLPVPVFFSEFGCNTVSPRPFTEMESLYGPSMLKVWSGGIVYEFFQNENKYGLVEETSPGVLRKLDDYRIVQLRFMESRPVGVQKSWNTESRRGQVKCPVVSSTWNALLILPKFPLLEVCECLDASLSCILTPYVRIHETDLLYEVCLVTDCLKIIGNGSQGKYGVFSVCGIKQRISYALNKHWVQNDRNPNACNFGSRAVLITNKEDASVDSTFTADGKNCRDILGKCLDSMQKPTVVVPLSTSQVSVALTGIKFVQSRSKGGSMRVTHLGVAAIGVLVLSSIYLAT
;
A
#
# COMPACT_ATOMS: atom_id res chain seq x y z
N MET A 1 36.43 52.97 34.75
CA MET A 1 35.57 51.80 35.04
C MET A 1 34.61 51.61 33.87
N PHE A 2 34.39 50.35 33.50
CA PHE A 2 33.49 49.83 32.46
C PHE A 2 33.99 49.75 31.01
N ILE A 3 34.59 48.58 30.76
CA ILE A 3 34.81 47.90 29.49
C ILE A 3 33.46 47.43 28.95
N HIS A 4 33.18 47.63 27.67
CA HIS A 4 32.12 46.90 26.95
C HIS A 4 32.75 46.14 25.77
N GLN A 5 33.01 44.85 26.00
CA GLN A 5 33.30 43.87 24.96
C GLN A 5 31.97 43.43 24.33
N LEU A 6 31.81 43.68 23.03
CA LEU A 6 30.76 43.07 22.22
C LEU A 6 31.23 41.67 21.80
N LEU A 7 30.68 40.64 22.42
CA LEU A 7 30.80 39.24 21.96
C LEU A 7 29.82 39.04 20.79
N PHE A 8 30.34 38.96 19.57
CA PHE A 8 29.59 38.42 18.43
C PHE A 8 29.64 36.89 18.52
N MET A 9 28.62 36.28 19.13
CA MET A 9 28.44 34.83 19.12
C MET A 9 27.81 34.45 17.78
N GLY A 10 28.66 34.16 16.78
CA GLY A 10 28.22 33.62 15.51
C GLY A 10 27.68 32.21 15.69
N LEU A 11 26.36 32.03 15.58
CA LEU A 11 25.72 30.73 15.43
C LEU A 11 26.13 30.17 14.06
N LEU A 12 27.18 29.35 14.03
CA LEU A 12 27.48 28.47 12.91
C LEU A 12 26.42 27.37 12.91
N VAL A 13 25.30 27.61 12.22
CA VAL A 13 24.38 26.55 11.83
C VAL A 13 25.15 25.68 10.83
N LEU A 14 25.76 24.61 11.30
CA LEU A 14 26.18 23.52 10.43
C LEU A 14 24.90 22.96 9.82
N SER A 15 24.54 23.45 8.64
CA SER A 15 23.61 22.75 7.76
C SER A 15 24.24 21.40 7.45
N VAL A 16 23.75 20.36 8.11
CA VAL A 16 24.00 18.97 7.72
C VAL A 16 23.47 18.84 6.29
N VAL A 17 24.36 18.96 5.31
CA VAL A 17 24.02 18.67 3.93
C VAL A 17 23.76 17.18 3.90
N ALA A 18 22.51 16.78 3.69
CA ALA A 18 22.15 15.40 3.43
C ALA A 18 23.08 14.86 2.33
N SER A 19 23.70 13.69 2.56
CA SER A 19 24.66 13.11 1.60
C SER A 19 24.04 12.75 0.25
N VAL A 20 22.71 12.63 0.21
CA VAL A 20 21.91 12.52 -1.01
C VAL A 20 20.71 13.46 -0.98
N ALA A 21 20.37 13.98 -2.16
CA ALA A 21 19.20 14.81 -2.34
C ALA A 21 17.94 13.93 -2.48
N PRO A 22 16.82 14.26 -1.84
CA PRO A 22 15.58 13.51 -2.02
C PRO A 22 15.17 13.40 -3.50
N ILE A 23 14.60 12.25 -3.87
CA ILE A 23 13.97 12.08 -5.18
C ILE A 23 12.53 12.60 -5.12
N VAL A 24 12.11 13.32 -6.16
CA VAL A 24 10.77 13.90 -6.29
C VAL A 24 10.10 13.46 -7.58
N ILE A 25 8.77 13.45 -7.58
CA ILE A 25 7.97 13.11 -8.75
C ILE A 25 7.58 14.38 -9.52
N ARG A 26 7.72 14.34 -10.85
CA ARG A 26 7.16 15.34 -11.78
C ARG A 26 6.50 14.62 -12.95
N GLY A 27 5.20 14.79 -13.09
CA GLY A 27 4.40 13.97 -14.02
C GLY A 27 4.55 12.50 -13.69
N ASN A 28 4.98 11.71 -14.68
CA ASN A 28 5.19 10.26 -14.56
C ASN A 28 6.67 9.85 -14.46
N LYS A 29 7.55 10.73 -13.96
CA LYS A 29 8.99 10.45 -13.82
C LYS A 29 9.53 10.90 -12.47
N PHE A 30 10.58 10.20 -12.03
CA PHE A 30 11.37 10.56 -10.84
C PHE A 30 12.53 11.50 -11.21
N PHE A 31 12.85 12.44 -10.32
CA PHE A 31 13.93 13.41 -10.50
C PHE A 31 14.70 13.63 -9.21
N ASN A 32 16.01 13.78 -9.32
CA ASN A 32 16.84 14.27 -8.21
C ASN A 32 16.49 15.73 -7.91
N SER A 33 16.15 16.04 -6.66
CA SER A 33 15.70 17.39 -6.29
C SER A 33 16.78 18.47 -6.39
N SER A 34 18.07 18.09 -6.27
CA SER A 34 19.20 19.02 -6.29
C SER A 34 19.62 19.39 -7.71
N ASP A 35 19.92 18.42 -8.57
CA ASP A 35 20.45 18.67 -9.92
C ASP A 35 19.37 18.61 -11.02
N GLY A 36 18.18 18.09 -10.73
CA GLY A 36 17.09 17.98 -11.68
C GLY A 36 17.23 16.87 -12.73
N SER A 37 18.22 15.99 -12.60
CA SER A 37 18.36 14.83 -13.47
C SER A 37 17.23 13.81 -13.24
N GLN A 38 16.77 13.17 -14.31
CA GLN A 38 15.82 12.06 -14.18
C GLN A 38 16.48 10.88 -13.46
N PHE A 39 15.80 10.38 -12.44
CA PHE A 39 16.22 9.22 -11.66
C PHE A 39 15.62 7.93 -12.25
N PHE A 40 16.46 6.94 -12.51
CA PHE A 40 16.05 5.58 -12.90
C PHE A 40 16.48 4.61 -11.82
N ILE A 41 15.54 3.76 -11.39
CA ILE A 41 15.78 2.72 -10.40
C ILE A 41 16.65 1.64 -11.03
N LYS A 42 17.80 1.39 -10.43
CA LYS A 42 18.63 0.20 -10.62
C LYS A 42 18.68 -0.52 -9.28
N GLY A 43 17.70 -1.37 -9.04
CA GLY A 43 17.43 -1.89 -7.70
C GLY A 43 17.70 -3.37 -7.51
N VAL A 44 17.73 -3.78 -6.25
CA VAL A 44 17.65 -5.18 -5.83
C VAL A 44 16.72 -5.31 -4.61
N ALA A 45 15.92 -6.37 -4.56
CA ALA A 45 15.14 -6.74 -3.38
C ALA A 45 16.09 -7.19 -2.26
N TYR A 46 16.03 -6.53 -1.10
CA TYR A 46 16.96 -6.70 0.00
C TYR A 46 16.19 -7.06 1.28
N GLN A 47 15.84 -8.33 1.41
CA GLN A 47 15.14 -8.85 2.58
C GLN A 47 15.72 -10.20 2.99
N ARG A 48 16.35 -10.26 4.16
CA ARG A 48 16.90 -11.50 4.69
C ARG A 48 15.78 -12.31 5.36
N ASN A 49 15.64 -13.57 4.97
CA ASN A 49 14.79 -14.52 5.70
C ASN A 49 15.59 -15.21 6.81
N ARG A 50 14.89 -15.67 7.85
CA ARG A 50 15.49 -16.55 8.86
C ARG A 50 15.81 -17.89 8.20
N ARG A 51 17.00 -18.42 8.48
CA ARG A 51 17.40 -19.74 7.98
C ARG A 51 16.65 -20.84 8.72
N GLU A 52 16.46 -21.97 8.06
CA GLU A 52 15.96 -23.17 8.72
C GLU A 52 16.86 -23.52 9.93
N GLY A 53 16.26 -23.70 11.10
CA GLY A 53 16.96 -23.99 12.35
C GLY A 53 17.64 -22.78 13.04
N GLU A 54 17.52 -21.56 12.50
CA GLU A 54 17.98 -20.35 13.20
C GLU A 54 17.13 -20.15 14.48
N VAL A 55 17.76 -20.29 15.65
CA VAL A 55 17.07 -20.15 16.94
C VAL A 55 16.68 -18.70 17.14
N TYR A 56 15.38 -18.46 17.25
CA TYR A 56 14.82 -17.14 17.49
C TYR A 56 13.71 -17.20 18.53
N ASP A 57 13.78 -16.30 19.50
CA ASP A 57 12.72 -16.12 20.49
C ASP A 57 11.77 -15.02 20.01
N VAL A 58 10.56 -15.43 19.64
CA VAL A 58 9.48 -14.53 19.18
C VAL A 58 9.02 -13.53 20.24
N THR A 59 9.44 -13.70 21.50
CA THR A 59 9.16 -12.72 22.56
C THR A 59 10.16 -11.56 22.59
N LEU A 60 11.29 -11.68 21.87
CA LEU A 60 12.35 -10.67 21.84
C LEU A 60 12.25 -9.70 20.66
N GLY A 61 11.30 -9.89 19.74
CA GLY A 61 11.08 -8.99 18.60
C GLY A 61 10.22 -9.62 17.48
N PRO A 62 10.17 -9.01 16.29
CA PRO A 62 9.35 -9.51 15.18
C PRO A 62 9.85 -10.84 14.57
N ARG A 63 8.94 -11.57 13.92
CA ARG A 63 9.28 -12.82 13.23
C ARG A 63 10.16 -12.61 11.99
N TYR A 64 10.03 -11.48 11.32
CA TYR A 64 10.91 -11.09 10.22
C TYR A 64 12.26 -10.56 10.74
N ILE A 65 13.22 -10.38 9.84
CA ILE A 65 14.49 -9.72 10.13
C ILE A 65 14.49 -8.36 9.42
N ASP A 66 14.56 -7.28 10.19
CA ASP A 66 14.85 -5.97 9.62
C ASP A 66 16.37 -5.80 9.48
N SER A 67 16.88 -5.99 8.25
CA SER A 67 18.32 -5.83 8.00
C SER A 67 18.80 -4.38 8.11
N LEU A 68 17.90 -3.39 8.02
CA LEU A 68 18.24 -1.97 8.18
C LEU A 68 18.30 -1.53 9.65
N ALA A 69 17.75 -2.31 10.57
CA ALA A 69 17.89 -2.13 12.02
C ALA A 69 19.17 -2.80 12.58
N GLU A 70 19.90 -3.55 11.76
CA GLU A 70 21.03 -4.38 12.17
C GLU A 70 22.35 -3.93 11.50
N PRO A 71 23.14 -3.05 12.14
CA PRO A 71 24.36 -2.49 11.56
C PRO A 71 25.36 -3.54 11.05
N SER A 72 25.45 -4.68 11.74
CA SER A 72 26.36 -5.77 11.35
C SER A 72 25.97 -6.43 10.02
N LEU A 73 24.68 -6.45 9.70
CA LEU A 73 24.14 -7.01 8.45
C LEU A 73 24.23 -5.97 7.33
N CYS A 74 23.64 -4.79 7.51
CA CYS A 74 23.57 -3.80 6.44
C CYS A 74 24.95 -3.30 5.99
N LEU A 75 25.90 -3.11 6.92
CA LEU A 75 27.23 -2.61 6.57
C LEU A 75 28.09 -3.68 5.88
N ARG A 76 27.90 -4.95 6.24
CA ARG A 76 28.52 -6.08 5.51
C ARG A 76 27.98 -6.12 4.08
N ASP A 77 26.66 -6.02 3.93
CA ASP A 77 25.99 -6.18 2.63
C ASP A 77 26.19 -4.95 1.73
N LEU A 78 26.40 -3.77 2.31
CA LEU A 78 26.64 -2.51 1.59
C LEU A 78 27.81 -2.61 0.60
N GLU A 79 28.89 -3.31 0.95
CA GLU A 79 30.02 -3.47 0.03
C GLU A 79 29.64 -4.28 -1.22
N TYR A 80 28.74 -5.26 -1.07
CA TYR A 80 28.21 -6.03 -2.19
C TYR A 80 27.22 -5.17 -3.02
N LEU A 81 26.34 -4.41 -2.36
CA LEU A 81 25.41 -3.51 -3.04
C LEU A 81 26.14 -2.44 -3.88
N LYS A 82 27.20 -1.84 -3.32
CA LYS A 82 28.08 -0.90 -4.03
C LYS A 82 28.76 -1.57 -5.22
N GLU A 83 29.26 -2.79 -5.04
CA GLU A 83 29.90 -3.54 -6.12
C GLU A 83 28.92 -3.93 -7.24
N LEU A 84 27.67 -4.26 -6.91
CA LEU A 84 26.59 -4.49 -7.90
C LEU A 84 26.26 -3.23 -8.70
N GLY A 85 26.52 -2.04 -8.15
CA GLY A 85 26.20 -0.77 -8.77
C GLY A 85 24.71 -0.42 -8.69
N VAL A 86 24.00 -0.92 -7.67
CA VAL A 86 22.60 -0.55 -7.41
C VAL A 86 22.52 0.85 -6.80
N ASN A 87 21.42 1.54 -7.07
CA ASN A 87 21.10 2.82 -6.44
C ASN A 87 19.83 2.75 -5.57
N THR A 88 19.17 1.59 -5.52
CA THR A 88 17.92 1.41 -4.80
C THR A 88 17.89 0.01 -4.19
N VAL A 89 17.34 -0.12 -2.99
CA VAL A 89 16.91 -1.41 -2.44
C VAL A 89 15.40 -1.37 -2.17
N ARG A 90 14.73 -2.50 -2.36
CA ARG A 90 13.38 -2.70 -1.84
C ARG A 90 13.45 -3.54 -0.57
N VAL A 91 12.85 -3.04 0.51
CA VAL A 91 12.78 -3.72 1.80
C VAL A 91 11.31 -3.95 2.13
N TYR A 92 10.95 -5.19 2.43
CA TYR A 92 9.57 -5.64 2.57
C TYR A 92 9.08 -5.61 4.02
N GLN A 93 10.01 -5.60 4.98
CA GLN A 93 9.67 -5.51 6.40
C GLN A 93 10.63 -4.56 7.14
N ILE A 94 10.05 -3.57 7.80
CA ILE A 94 10.71 -2.62 8.71
C ILE A 94 10.16 -2.84 10.11
N ASP A 95 11.04 -2.94 11.10
CA ASP A 95 10.68 -2.88 12.52
C ASP A 95 10.70 -1.41 12.97
N PRO A 96 9.52 -0.78 13.17
CA PRO A 96 9.44 0.64 13.50
C PRO A 96 9.94 0.97 14.91
N ASP A 97 10.14 -0.02 15.78
CA ASP A 97 10.60 0.18 17.16
C ASP A 97 12.14 0.26 17.27
N GLN A 98 12.87 -0.01 16.19
CA GLN A 98 14.33 0.02 16.13
C GLN A 98 14.86 1.30 15.45
N SER A 99 16.14 1.63 15.70
CA SER A 99 16.82 2.71 14.97
C SER A 99 17.42 2.19 13.66
N HIS A 100 17.19 2.93 12.58
CA HIS A 100 17.77 2.65 11.26
C HIS A 100 18.90 3.61 10.89
N ASP A 101 19.33 4.48 11.82
CA ASP A 101 20.22 5.61 11.53
C ASP A 101 21.53 5.17 10.88
N VAL A 102 22.17 4.13 11.40
CA VAL A 102 23.48 3.67 10.91
C VAL A 102 23.37 3.18 9.46
N CYS A 103 22.40 2.32 9.19
CA CYS A 103 22.22 1.71 7.87
C CYS A 103 21.73 2.73 6.84
N MET A 104 20.73 3.54 7.20
CA MET A 104 20.17 4.55 6.31
C MET A 104 21.20 5.62 5.95
N ASN A 105 22.02 6.07 6.90
CA ASN A 105 23.11 7.01 6.63
C ASN A 105 24.21 6.37 5.77
N ALA A 106 24.58 5.11 6.02
CA ALA A 106 25.59 4.42 5.21
C ALA A 106 25.13 4.21 3.75
N PHE A 107 23.84 3.87 3.56
CA PHE A 107 23.22 3.70 2.26
C PHE A 107 23.12 5.06 1.54
N ALA A 108 22.66 6.10 2.24
CA ALA A 108 22.65 7.47 1.73
C ALA A 108 24.04 7.92 1.28
N ASN A 109 25.08 7.73 2.10
CA ASN A 109 26.47 8.07 1.76
C ASN A 109 27.00 7.31 0.54
N SER A 110 26.39 6.18 0.20
CA SER A 110 26.73 5.36 -0.97
C SER A 110 25.80 5.61 -2.17
N GLY A 111 24.88 6.58 -2.08
CA GLY A 111 23.93 6.89 -3.15
C GLY A 111 22.77 5.89 -3.29
N ILE A 112 22.51 5.08 -2.26
CA ILE A 112 21.48 4.03 -2.26
C ILE A 112 20.21 4.55 -1.57
N TYR A 113 19.10 4.47 -2.29
CA TYR A 113 17.75 4.79 -1.82
C TYR A 113 17.00 3.54 -1.37
N VAL A 114 15.96 3.73 -0.55
CA VAL A 114 15.11 2.66 -0.03
C VAL A 114 13.66 2.87 -0.48
N LEU A 115 13.07 1.85 -1.08
CA LEU A 115 11.62 1.66 -1.16
C LEU A 115 11.22 0.69 -0.05
N ALA A 116 10.34 1.12 0.84
CA ALA A 116 9.93 0.33 2.00
C ALA A 116 8.44 -0.02 1.94
N ASP A 117 8.09 -1.28 2.13
CA ASP A 117 6.71 -1.71 2.33
C ASP A 117 6.24 -1.34 3.76
N LEU A 118 5.02 -0.81 3.90
CA LEU A 118 4.47 -0.39 5.19
C LEU A 118 3.89 -1.55 6.01
N GLY A 119 3.33 -2.54 5.32
CA GLY A 119 2.85 -3.76 5.93
C GLY A 119 3.97 -4.78 6.15
N GLU A 120 3.66 -5.81 6.92
CA GLU A 120 4.48 -7.02 7.04
C GLU A 120 3.60 -8.27 7.00
N PRO A 121 4.15 -9.49 6.94
CA PRO A 121 3.37 -10.71 6.78
C PRO A 121 2.16 -10.88 7.71
N GLU A 122 2.24 -10.48 8.98
CA GLU A 122 1.13 -10.61 9.94
C GLU A 122 0.19 -9.39 9.99
N GLN A 123 0.69 -8.20 9.62
CA GLN A 123 -0.02 -6.91 9.61
C GLN A 123 -0.03 -6.32 8.19
N SER A 124 -0.82 -6.93 7.33
CA SER A 124 -1.10 -6.46 5.97
C SER A 124 -2.57 -6.63 5.62
N ILE A 125 -3.04 -5.95 4.56
CA ILE A 125 -4.41 -6.13 4.08
C ILE A 125 -4.55 -7.56 3.55
N ASN A 126 -5.28 -8.40 4.28
CA ASN A 126 -5.54 -9.77 3.90
C ASN A 126 -6.44 -9.81 2.66
N ARG A 127 -5.99 -10.44 1.59
CA ARG A 127 -6.73 -10.52 0.32
C ARG A 127 -8.00 -11.38 0.39
N ASP A 128 -8.06 -12.33 1.34
CA ASP A 128 -9.17 -13.26 1.51
C ASP A 128 -10.25 -12.71 2.45
N ASP A 129 -9.88 -11.83 3.39
CA ASP A 129 -10.78 -11.09 4.28
C ASP A 129 -10.32 -9.63 4.43
N PRO A 130 -10.52 -8.81 3.38
CA PRO A 130 -9.91 -7.49 3.32
C PRO A 130 -10.55 -6.51 4.29
N HIS A 131 -9.70 -5.85 5.07
CA HIS A 131 -10.07 -4.79 5.99
C HIS A 131 -9.02 -3.67 5.95
N TRP A 132 -9.45 -2.49 6.38
CA TRP A 132 -8.58 -1.35 6.67
C TRP A 132 -9.06 -0.80 8.00
N ASP A 133 -8.33 -1.17 9.05
CA ASP A 133 -8.70 -0.92 10.43
C ASP A 133 -7.57 -0.23 11.19
N LEU A 134 -7.82 0.01 12.48
CA LEU A 134 -6.93 0.76 13.35
C LEU A 134 -5.57 0.06 13.51
N ASP A 135 -5.55 -1.27 13.64
CA ASP A 135 -4.32 -2.05 13.83
C ASP A 135 -3.39 -1.89 12.61
N LEU A 136 -3.95 -1.97 11.39
CA LEU A 136 -3.18 -1.74 10.16
C LEU A 136 -2.78 -0.28 9.98
N TYR A 137 -3.65 0.66 10.35
CA TYR A 137 -3.33 2.09 10.31
C TYR A 137 -2.16 2.44 11.23
N GLU A 138 -2.17 1.94 12.47
CA GLU A 138 -1.08 2.10 13.44
C GLU A 138 0.21 1.49 12.92
N ARG A 139 0.15 0.25 12.41
CA ARG A 139 1.32 -0.38 11.77
C ARG A 139 1.94 0.51 10.69
N PHE A 140 1.13 0.97 9.76
CA PHE A 140 1.62 1.71 8.60
C PHE A 140 2.17 3.08 9.01
N THR A 141 1.53 3.76 9.97
CA THR A 141 1.98 5.06 10.47
C THR A 141 3.26 4.95 11.29
N SER A 142 3.44 3.90 12.08
CA SER A 142 4.71 3.65 12.81
C SER A 142 5.90 3.48 11.86
N VAL A 143 5.74 2.75 10.75
CA VAL A 143 6.81 2.63 9.74
C VAL A 143 7.09 3.97 9.06
N VAL A 144 6.05 4.77 8.77
CA VAL A 144 6.23 6.12 8.25
C VAL A 144 7.02 6.99 9.24
N ASP A 145 6.68 6.96 10.53
CA ASP A 145 7.36 7.74 11.57
C ASP A 145 8.85 7.37 11.69
N ALA A 146 9.15 6.07 11.73
CA ALA A 146 10.53 5.57 11.83
C ALA A 146 11.40 5.97 10.63
N MET A 147 10.81 6.05 9.43
CA MET A 147 11.57 6.19 8.17
C MET A 147 11.53 7.58 7.54
N SER A 148 10.59 8.46 7.92
CA SER A 148 10.33 9.72 7.18
C SER A 148 11.44 10.76 7.28
N SER A 149 12.32 10.67 8.28
CA SER A 149 13.44 11.58 8.49
C SER A 149 14.56 11.40 7.45
N TYR A 150 14.68 10.21 6.85
CA TYR A 150 15.79 9.88 5.96
C TYR A 150 15.56 10.44 4.54
N PRO A 151 16.52 11.19 3.97
CA PRO A 151 16.39 11.78 2.65
C PRO A 151 16.43 10.74 1.52
N ASN A 152 17.01 9.57 1.78
CA ASN A 152 17.14 8.47 0.83
C ASN A 152 15.95 7.48 0.87
N VAL A 153 14.89 7.74 1.63
CA VAL A 153 13.62 7.02 1.42
C VAL A 153 12.97 7.55 0.13
N LEU A 154 12.99 6.70 -0.91
CA LEU A 154 12.45 7.00 -2.23
C LEU A 154 10.93 7.02 -2.23
N GLY A 155 10.31 6.10 -1.49
CA GLY A 155 8.87 5.95 -1.42
C GLY A 155 8.45 4.80 -0.52
N PHE A 156 7.15 4.73 -0.23
CA PHE A 156 6.55 3.64 0.52
C PHE A 156 5.59 2.82 -0.34
N TYR A 157 5.58 1.50 -0.16
CA TYR A 157 4.54 0.63 -0.70
C TYR A 157 3.40 0.48 0.30
N ILE A 158 2.19 0.83 -0.14
CA ILE A 158 0.96 0.65 0.65
C ILE A 158 0.48 -0.81 0.67
N GLY A 159 0.97 -1.63 -0.27
CA GLY A 159 0.60 -3.02 -0.43
C GLY A 159 1.36 -3.67 -1.57
N ASN A 160 1.53 -4.98 -1.46
CA ASN A 160 2.21 -5.83 -2.43
C ASN A 160 1.29 -6.98 -2.84
N GLU A 161 0.88 -6.99 -4.10
CA GLU A 161 0.03 -8.04 -4.70
C GLU A 161 -1.21 -8.35 -3.85
N VAL A 162 -1.85 -7.35 -3.23
CA VAL A 162 -3.08 -7.60 -2.45
C VAL A 162 -4.18 -8.12 -3.38
N ILE A 163 -4.29 -7.52 -4.56
CA ILE A 163 -5.14 -8.01 -5.65
C ILE A 163 -4.26 -8.85 -6.55
N THR A 164 -4.66 -10.10 -6.78
CA THR A 164 -3.93 -11.05 -7.63
C THR A 164 -4.76 -11.67 -8.74
N SER A 165 -6.08 -11.51 -8.69
CA SER A 165 -6.99 -12.12 -9.65
C SER A 165 -8.35 -11.40 -9.66
N PRO A 166 -9.24 -11.72 -10.60
CA PRO A 166 -10.61 -11.21 -10.57
C PRO A 166 -11.34 -11.50 -9.25
N LEU A 167 -11.06 -12.65 -8.62
CA LEU A 167 -11.77 -13.16 -7.45
C LEU A 167 -11.58 -12.30 -6.20
N ASN A 168 -10.42 -11.64 -6.05
CA ASN A 168 -10.09 -10.81 -4.90
C ASN A 168 -9.95 -9.31 -5.26
N SER A 169 -10.40 -8.91 -6.45
CA SER A 169 -10.38 -7.49 -6.86
C SER A 169 -11.17 -6.58 -5.90
N ASN A 170 -12.15 -7.12 -5.17
CA ASN A 170 -12.90 -6.42 -4.12
C ASN A 170 -12.03 -5.95 -2.93
N SER A 171 -10.76 -6.32 -2.85
CA SER A 171 -9.80 -5.82 -1.87
C SER A 171 -9.23 -4.43 -2.23
N ALA A 172 -9.33 -4.01 -3.49
CA ALA A 172 -8.81 -2.73 -3.97
C ALA A 172 -9.31 -1.47 -3.22
N PRO A 173 -10.59 -1.38 -2.79
CA PRO A 173 -11.07 -0.22 -2.04
C PRO A 173 -10.36 -0.04 -0.70
N PHE A 174 -9.95 -1.13 -0.05
CA PHE A 174 -9.24 -1.09 1.23
C PHE A 174 -7.82 -0.56 1.07
N VAL A 175 -7.10 -1.06 0.06
CA VAL A 175 -5.78 -0.54 -0.31
C VAL A 175 -5.85 0.95 -0.67
N LYS A 176 -6.88 1.35 -1.43
CA LYS A 176 -7.07 2.74 -1.83
C LYS A 176 -7.46 3.66 -0.65
N ALA A 177 -8.19 3.17 0.34
CA ALA A 177 -8.39 3.87 1.61
C ALA A 177 -7.08 4.04 2.39
N ALA A 178 -6.24 3.01 2.43
CA ALA A 178 -4.93 3.09 3.05
C ALA A 178 -4.06 4.17 2.41
N VAL A 179 -4.04 4.27 1.07
CA VAL A 179 -3.33 5.36 0.35
C VAL A 179 -3.82 6.72 0.83
N ARG A 180 -5.14 6.95 0.82
CA ARG A 180 -5.77 8.20 1.25
C ARG A 180 -5.34 8.59 2.67
N ASP A 181 -5.36 7.62 3.58
CA ASP A 181 -5.19 7.86 5.01
C ASP A 181 -3.72 8.06 5.36
N ILE A 182 -2.80 7.30 4.75
CA ILE A 182 -1.36 7.47 4.95
C ILE A 182 -0.85 8.77 4.33
N LYS A 183 -1.31 9.14 3.12
CA LYS A 183 -0.93 10.45 2.54
C LYS A 183 -1.43 11.61 3.40
N ARG A 184 -2.63 11.47 3.99
CA ARG A 184 -3.15 12.45 4.97
C ARG A 184 -2.28 12.50 6.22
N TYR A 185 -1.87 11.35 6.77
CA TYR A 185 -0.99 11.28 7.94
C TYR A 185 0.35 11.99 7.69
N VAL A 186 1.05 11.65 6.60
CA VAL A 186 2.33 12.27 6.18
C VAL A 186 2.22 13.80 6.14
N ARG A 187 1.12 14.34 5.58
CA ARG A 187 0.88 15.79 5.55
C ARG A 187 0.64 16.38 6.93
N ASN A 188 -0.19 15.74 7.76
CA ASN A 188 -0.53 16.23 9.09
C ASN A 188 0.70 16.28 10.02
N MET A 189 1.61 15.32 9.88
CA MET A 189 2.86 15.28 10.63
C MET A 189 3.91 16.28 10.11
N GLY A 190 3.66 16.94 8.97
CA GLY A 190 4.61 17.88 8.38
C GLY A 190 5.86 17.20 7.81
N TYR A 191 5.80 15.90 7.54
CA TYR A 191 6.91 15.18 6.93
C TYR A 191 7.14 15.63 5.49
N ARG A 192 8.33 15.30 4.96
CA ARG A 192 8.58 15.37 3.52
C ARG A 192 7.48 14.59 2.81
N GLY A 193 6.99 15.11 1.68
CA GLY A 193 6.01 14.42 0.84
C GLY A 193 6.61 13.20 0.15
N ILE A 194 6.93 12.16 0.93
CA ILE A 194 7.42 10.87 0.46
C ILE A 194 6.28 10.21 -0.33
N PRO A 195 6.52 9.81 -1.59
CA PRO A 195 5.46 9.26 -2.41
C PRO A 195 5.00 7.89 -1.90
N ILE A 196 3.69 7.64 -1.97
CA ILE A 196 3.06 6.37 -1.59
C ILE A 196 2.62 5.63 -2.85
N GLY A 197 3.13 4.43 -3.08
CA GLY A 197 2.85 3.63 -4.27
C GLY A 197 2.27 2.25 -3.96
N TYR A 198 2.04 1.47 -5.02
CA TYR A 198 1.53 0.10 -4.94
C TYR A 198 2.33 -0.84 -5.84
N SER A 199 2.60 -2.05 -5.36
CA SER A 199 3.24 -3.13 -6.11
C SER A 199 2.21 -4.17 -6.51
N SER A 200 2.03 -4.37 -7.82
CA SER A 200 1.04 -5.29 -8.41
C SER A 200 1.68 -6.58 -8.89
N ASN A 201 0.90 -7.65 -8.97
CA ASN A 201 1.27 -8.79 -9.81
C ASN A 201 0.97 -8.48 -11.29
N ASP A 202 1.22 -9.44 -12.18
CA ASP A 202 0.96 -9.33 -13.63
C ASP A 202 -0.17 -10.27 -14.12
N ASP A 203 -1.27 -10.33 -13.38
CA ASP A 203 -2.44 -11.11 -13.81
C ASP A 203 -3.08 -10.48 -15.05
N THR A 204 -3.17 -11.27 -16.12
CA THR A 204 -3.64 -10.81 -17.43
C THR A 204 -5.08 -10.29 -17.42
N ALA A 205 -5.92 -10.77 -16.51
CA ALA A 205 -7.34 -10.42 -16.44
C ALA A 205 -7.61 -9.13 -15.64
N THR A 206 -6.68 -8.71 -14.79
CA THR A 206 -6.88 -7.57 -13.87
C THR A 206 -5.85 -6.46 -13.97
N ARG A 207 -4.67 -6.69 -14.56
CA ARG A 207 -3.55 -5.73 -14.51
C ARG A 207 -3.87 -4.32 -15.00
N LEU A 208 -4.70 -4.18 -16.03
CA LEU A 208 -5.04 -2.85 -16.59
C LEU A 208 -6.08 -2.14 -15.73
N GLU A 209 -7.11 -2.85 -15.29
CA GLU A 209 -8.11 -2.35 -14.37
C GLU A 209 -7.46 -1.94 -13.04
N LEU A 210 -6.57 -2.77 -12.51
CA LEU A 210 -5.83 -2.51 -11.27
C LEU A 210 -4.97 -1.26 -11.38
N ALA A 211 -4.19 -1.13 -12.45
CA ALA A 211 -3.38 0.05 -12.72
C ALA A 211 -4.23 1.32 -12.80
N ASN A 212 -5.31 1.29 -13.60
CA ASN A 212 -6.22 2.42 -13.75
C ASN A 212 -6.94 2.76 -12.44
N TYR A 213 -7.36 1.76 -11.67
CA TYR A 213 -8.05 1.96 -10.40
C TYR A 213 -7.15 2.68 -9.39
N PHE A 214 -5.87 2.32 -9.30
CA PHE A 214 -4.99 2.95 -8.32
C PHE A 214 -4.53 4.36 -8.69
N VAL A 215 -4.57 4.74 -9.98
CA VAL A 215 -4.16 6.10 -10.42
C VAL A 215 -5.33 7.04 -10.72
N CYS A 216 -6.56 6.52 -10.83
CA CYS A 216 -7.74 7.35 -11.03
C CYS A 216 -8.14 8.05 -9.73
N ASP A 217 -8.75 9.22 -9.83
CA ASP A 217 -9.21 10.00 -8.67
C ASP A 217 -10.58 10.61 -8.96
N GLU A 218 -11.61 9.77 -8.99
CA GLU A 218 -13.00 10.19 -9.26
C GLU A 218 -13.81 10.45 -7.98
N TYR A 219 -13.30 10.07 -6.80
CA TYR A 219 -14.00 10.26 -5.54
C TYR A 219 -13.66 11.63 -4.93
N ASN A 220 -14.44 12.67 -5.26
CA ASN A 220 -14.52 13.93 -4.52
C ASN A 220 -13.19 14.63 -4.18
N GLY A 221 -12.13 14.47 -4.98
CA GLY A 221 -10.81 15.04 -4.68
C GLY A 221 -10.14 14.47 -3.42
N THR A 222 -10.49 13.25 -3.03
CA THR A 222 -9.74 12.53 -1.99
C THR A 222 -8.40 12.10 -2.57
N ASP A 223 -7.30 12.49 -1.94
CA ASP A 223 -5.93 12.14 -2.35
C ASP A 223 -5.63 10.64 -2.17
N SER A 224 -6.35 9.80 -2.91
CA SER A 224 -6.43 8.34 -2.82
C SER A 224 -5.76 7.63 -3.99
N ALA A 225 -5.35 8.38 -5.01
CA ALA A 225 -4.50 7.86 -6.06
C ALA A 225 -3.06 7.67 -5.55
N VAL A 226 -2.45 6.57 -5.97
CA VAL A 226 -1.02 6.29 -5.70
C VAL A 226 -0.14 7.32 -6.40
N ASP A 227 1.04 7.57 -5.85
CA ASP A 227 2.02 8.49 -6.41
C ASP A 227 2.97 7.83 -7.41
N PHE A 228 3.15 6.51 -7.32
CA PHE A 228 3.81 5.66 -8.31
C PHE A 228 3.14 4.28 -8.35
N TYR A 229 3.32 3.57 -9.46
CA TYR A 229 2.79 2.22 -9.67
C TYR A 229 3.93 1.29 -10.08
N SER A 230 3.92 0.04 -9.64
CA SER A 230 4.91 -0.93 -10.10
C SER A 230 4.31 -2.32 -10.29
N LEU A 231 5.03 -3.15 -11.04
CA LEU A 231 4.66 -4.54 -11.30
C LEU A 231 5.80 -5.48 -10.95
N ASN A 232 5.44 -6.60 -10.31
CA ASN A 232 6.26 -7.78 -10.21
C ASN A 232 6.23 -8.50 -11.56
N MET A 233 7.30 -8.34 -12.34
CA MET A 233 7.33 -8.57 -13.78
C MET A 233 8.28 -9.72 -14.14
N PHE A 234 7.71 -10.90 -14.36
CA PHE A 234 8.45 -12.12 -14.64
C PHE A 234 8.20 -12.70 -16.04
N GLU A 235 7.54 -11.97 -16.96
CA GLU A 235 7.23 -12.46 -18.31
C GLU A 235 8.50 -12.77 -19.16
N TRP A 236 9.63 -12.11 -18.87
CA TRP A 236 10.89 -12.35 -19.58
C TRP A 236 11.74 -13.43 -18.90
N CYS A 237 11.91 -14.57 -19.56
CA CYS A 237 12.74 -15.67 -19.09
C CYS A 237 13.87 -16.00 -20.08
N GLY A 238 15.10 -16.16 -19.59
CA GLY A 238 16.25 -16.55 -20.40
C GLY A 238 16.58 -15.56 -21.52
N TYR A 239 16.96 -16.06 -22.69
CA TYR A 239 17.28 -15.25 -23.87
C TYR A 239 16.04 -14.89 -24.70
N SER A 240 15.10 -14.14 -24.10
CA SER A 240 13.92 -13.62 -24.81
C SER A 240 14.24 -12.31 -25.57
N SER A 241 13.20 -11.62 -26.02
CA SER A 241 13.29 -10.34 -26.71
C SER A 241 12.17 -9.40 -26.28
N PHE A 242 12.31 -8.10 -26.56
CA PHE A 242 11.27 -7.10 -26.27
C PHE A 242 9.88 -7.47 -26.80
N ALA A 243 9.81 -8.10 -27.97
CA ALA A 243 8.54 -8.50 -28.58
C ALA A 243 8.01 -9.84 -28.05
N THR A 244 8.87 -10.85 -27.90
CA THR A 244 8.43 -12.21 -27.53
C THR A 244 8.18 -12.37 -26.03
N SER A 245 8.78 -11.52 -25.19
CA SER A 245 8.57 -11.52 -23.74
C SER A 245 7.23 -10.93 -23.31
N GLY A 246 6.52 -10.17 -24.15
CA GLY A 246 5.36 -9.37 -23.74
C GLY A 246 5.71 -7.94 -23.29
N TYR A 247 7.00 -7.62 -23.09
CA TYR A 247 7.43 -6.28 -22.63
C TYR A 247 7.02 -5.15 -23.58
N LYS A 248 6.91 -5.43 -24.89
CA LYS A 248 6.39 -4.48 -25.87
C LYS A 248 4.94 -4.10 -25.55
N GLU A 249 4.09 -5.10 -25.34
CA GLU A 249 2.68 -4.91 -25.03
C GLU A 249 2.53 -4.20 -23.68
N ARG A 250 3.27 -4.62 -22.64
CA ARG A 250 3.31 -3.90 -21.34
C ARG A 250 3.74 -2.45 -21.52
N THR A 251 4.76 -2.17 -22.32
CA THR A 251 5.22 -0.79 -22.55
C THR A 251 4.15 0.07 -23.21
N ILE A 252 3.36 -0.49 -24.14
CA ILE A 252 2.25 0.22 -24.78
C ILE A 252 1.11 0.48 -23.80
N GLU A 253 0.73 -0.54 -23.02
CA GLU A 253 -0.35 -0.47 -22.04
C GLU A 253 -0.10 0.58 -20.95
N PHE A 254 1.12 0.63 -20.41
CA PHE A 254 1.47 1.50 -19.29
C PHE A 254 1.95 2.90 -19.69
N ALA A 255 2.09 3.18 -21.00
CA ALA A 255 2.60 4.46 -21.52
C ALA A 255 1.78 5.69 -21.10
N GLN A 256 0.50 5.50 -20.77
CA GLN A 256 -0.43 6.58 -20.46
C GLN A 256 -0.64 6.82 -18.97
N LEU A 257 -0.02 6.02 -18.08
CA LEU A 257 -0.18 6.25 -16.65
C LEU A 257 0.40 7.63 -16.24
N PRO A 258 -0.32 8.39 -15.39
CA PRO A 258 0.05 9.75 -15.01
C PRO A 258 1.10 9.80 -13.88
N VAL A 259 1.62 8.64 -13.47
CA VAL A 259 2.56 8.46 -12.36
C VAL A 259 3.75 7.60 -12.82
N PRO A 260 4.93 7.69 -12.17
CA PRO A 260 6.05 6.81 -12.47
C PRO A 260 5.65 5.34 -12.42
N VAL A 261 6.09 4.59 -13.42
CA VAL A 261 5.89 3.14 -13.53
C VAL A 261 7.23 2.45 -13.65
N PHE A 262 7.43 1.34 -12.94
CA PHE A 262 8.67 0.56 -12.96
C PHE A 262 8.41 -0.90 -12.56
N PHE A 263 9.42 -1.77 -12.69
CA PHE A 263 9.31 -3.14 -12.21
C PHE A 263 9.73 -3.21 -10.74
N SER A 264 8.80 -3.53 -9.85
CA SER A 264 9.07 -3.72 -8.42
C SER A 264 9.87 -4.99 -8.17
N GLU A 265 9.77 -5.96 -9.07
CA GLU A 265 10.52 -7.21 -9.11
C GLU A 265 10.69 -7.63 -10.58
N PHE A 266 11.85 -8.16 -10.95
CA PHE A 266 12.07 -8.87 -12.21
C PHE A 266 13.23 -9.87 -12.07
N GLY A 267 13.35 -10.78 -13.03
CA GLY A 267 14.44 -11.76 -13.11
C GLY A 267 13.97 -13.21 -13.02
N CYS A 268 13.09 -13.62 -13.94
CA CYS A 268 12.57 -14.99 -14.04
C CYS A 268 13.70 -16.03 -13.98
N ASN A 269 13.56 -17.03 -13.10
CA ASN A 269 14.60 -18.02 -12.83
C ASN A 269 14.38 -19.40 -13.50
N THR A 270 13.48 -19.49 -14.50
CA THR A 270 13.26 -20.75 -15.24
C THR A 270 14.49 -21.20 -16.04
N VAL A 271 15.38 -20.28 -16.38
CA VAL A 271 16.70 -20.54 -16.97
C VAL A 271 17.77 -20.02 -16.02
N SER A 272 18.76 -20.86 -15.69
CA SER A 272 19.84 -20.55 -14.75
C SER A 272 21.21 -20.99 -15.31
N PRO A 273 22.32 -20.22 -15.09
CA PRO A 273 22.35 -18.86 -14.54
C PRO A 273 21.48 -17.89 -15.34
N ARG A 274 20.82 -16.95 -14.65
CA ARG A 274 19.91 -15.99 -15.29
C ARG A 274 20.72 -15.02 -16.14
N PRO A 275 20.45 -14.86 -17.45
CA PRO A 275 21.27 -14.02 -18.32
C PRO A 275 20.97 -12.51 -18.20
N PHE A 276 19.85 -12.16 -17.55
CA PHE A 276 19.36 -10.79 -17.33
C PHE A 276 19.35 -9.92 -18.60
N THR A 277 18.99 -10.50 -19.76
CA THR A 277 18.94 -9.79 -21.05
C THR A 277 17.78 -8.79 -21.11
N GLU A 278 16.77 -8.94 -20.26
CA GLU A 278 15.69 -7.97 -20.07
C GLU A 278 16.19 -6.59 -19.66
N MET A 279 17.34 -6.50 -18.97
CA MET A 279 17.92 -5.22 -18.54
C MET A 279 18.36 -4.37 -19.74
N GLU A 280 18.81 -4.99 -20.84
CA GLU A 280 19.13 -4.28 -22.07
C GLU A 280 17.89 -3.60 -22.67
N SER A 281 16.73 -4.27 -22.60
CA SER A 281 15.47 -3.70 -23.06
C SER A 281 14.93 -2.66 -22.09
N LEU A 282 14.92 -2.94 -20.78
CA LEU A 282 14.38 -2.08 -19.73
C LEU A 282 15.08 -0.72 -19.68
N TYR A 283 16.41 -0.72 -19.78
CA TYR A 283 17.21 0.50 -19.84
C TYR A 283 17.51 0.96 -21.29
N GLY A 284 16.80 0.40 -22.27
CA GLY A 284 16.91 0.75 -23.68
C GLY A 284 15.95 1.87 -24.11
N PRO A 285 16.17 2.48 -25.29
CA PRO A 285 15.42 3.66 -25.75
C PRO A 285 13.92 3.43 -25.93
N SER A 286 13.48 2.19 -26.11
CA SER A 286 12.06 1.84 -26.23
C SER A 286 11.34 1.93 -24.89
N MET A 287 11.95 1.39 -23.82
CA MET A 287 11.30 1.27 -22.52
C MET A 287 11.51 2.50 -21.64
N LEU A 288 12.66 3.20 -21.73
CA LEU A 288 12.95 4.40 -20.91
C LEU A 288 11.96 5.56 -21.08
N LYS A 289 11.21 5.57 -22.18
CA LYS A 289 10.14 6.55 -22.40
C LYS A 289 9.01 6.39 -21.37
N VAL A 290 8.76 5.16 -20.94
CA VAL A 290 7.65 4.75 -20.07
C VAL A 290 8.15 4.36 -18.68
N TRP A 291 9.10 3.43 -18.62
CA TRP A 291 9.54 2.79 -17.39
C TRP A 291 10.65 3.58 -16.69
N SER A 292 10.58 3.62 -15.37
CA SER A 292 11.54 4.29 -14.48
C SER A 292 12.60 3.33 -13.94
N GLY A 293 12.88 2.23 -14.66
CA GLY A 293 13.84 1.20 -14.27
C GLY A 293 13.18 0.00 -13.59
N GLY A 294 13.93 -0.70 -12.73
CA GLY A 294 13.40 -1.86 -12.01
C GLY A 294 14.33 -2.45 -10.95
N ILE A 295 13.80 -3.42 -10.22
CA ILE A 295 14.41 -4.04 -9.05
C ILE A 295 14.59 -5.54 -9.30
N VAL A 296 15.83 -6.03 -9.27
CA VAL A 296 16.13 -7.47 -9.40
C VAL A 296 15.62 -8.20 -8.16
N TYR A 297 14.88 -9.29 -8.35
CA TYR A 297 14.48 -10.20 -7.30
C TYR A 297 15.41 -11.42 -7.30
N GLU A 298 16.24 -11.67 -6.28
CA GLU A 298 16.46 -10.91 -5.04
C GLU A 298 17.92 -11.03 -4.57
N PHE A 299 18.33 -10.26 -3.55
CA PHE A 299 19.72 -10.25 -3.08
C PHE A 299 20.11 -11.58 -2.42
N PHE A 300 19.32 -12.06 -1.45
CA PHE A 300 19.63 -13.26 -0.67
C PHE A 300 19.07 -14.52 -1.33
N GLN A 301 19.88 -15.58 -1.36
CA GLN A 301 19.46 -16.90 -1.83
C GLN A 301 18.57 -17.57 -0.78
N ASN A 302 17.31 -17.76 -1.16
CA ASN A 302 16.33 -18.53 -0.42
C ASN A 302 16.00 -19.85 -1.14
N GLU A 303 15.09 -20.65 -0.58
CA GLU A 303 14.61 -21.91 -1.17
C GLU A 303 14.02 -21.73 -2.58
N ASN A 304 13.52 -20.53 -2.87
CA ASN A 304 12.95 -20.11 -4.15
C ASN A 304 13.99 -19.97 -5.29
N LYS A 305 15.29 -19.99 -4.97
CA LYS A 305 16.42 -19.89 -5.91
C LYS A 305 16.47 -18.61 -6.76
N TYR A 306 16.22 -17.46 -6.13
CA TYR A 306 16.30 -16.13 -6.76
C TYR A 306 17.50 -15.29 -6.34
N GLY A 307 18.33 -15.75 -5.40
CA GLY A 307 19.39 -14.96 -4.79
C GLY A 307 20.56 -14.62 -5.71
N LEU A 308 21.23 -13.52 -5.40
CA LEU A 308 22.54 -13.16 -5.95
C LEU A 308 23.68 -13.58 -5.00
N VAL A 309 23.42 -13.63 -3.70
CA VAL A 309 24.38 -14.08 -2.69
C VAL A 309 23.78 -15.16 -1.80
N GLU A 310 24.61 -16.08 -1.33
CA GLU A 310 24.22 -17.11 -0.38
C GLU A 310 24.98 -16.93 0.94
N GLU A 311 24.27 -16.95 2.06
CA GLU A 311 24.89 -16.96 3.39
C GLU A 311 25.38 -18.36 3.74
N THR A 312 26.69 -18.62 3.57
CA THR A 312 27.28 -19.95 3.77
C THR A 312 27.56 -20.26 5.24
N SER A 313 27.69 -19.23 6.07
CA SER A 313 27.80 -19.30 7.53
C SER A 313 27.37 -17.96 8.12
N PRO A 314 27.03 -17.86 9.42
CA PRO A 314 26.62 -16.59 10.03
C PRO A 314 27.61 -15.48 9.72
N GLY A 315 27.17 -14.43 9.03
CA GLY A 315 28.04 -13.31 8.70
C GLY A 315 28.84 -13.43 7.39
N VAL A 316 28.81 -14.57 6.68
CA VAL A 316 29.64 -14.80 5.49
C VAL A 316 28.78 -15.00 4.24
N LEU A 317 28.94 -14.11 3.26
CA LEU A 317 28.23 -14.16 1.98
C LEU A 317 29.12 -14.62 0.82
N ARG A 318 28.64 -15.61 0.08
CA ARG A 318 29.23 -16.11 -1.17
C ARG A 318 28.44 -15.56 -2.36
N LYS A 319 29.12 -14.96 -3.33
CA LYS A 319 28.52 -14.52 -4.61
C LYS A 319 28.14 -15.74 -5.44
N LEU A 320 26.93 -15.74 -6.01
CA LEU A 320 26.46 -16.71 -6.98
C LEU A 320 26.74 -16.23 -8.41
N ASP A 321 26.56 -17.10 -9.41
CA ASP A 321 26.84 -16.76 -10.82
C ASP A 321 26.04 -15.54 -11.29
N ASP A 322 24.76 -15.47 -10.89
CA ASP A 322 23.85 -14.38 -11.21
C ASP A 322 24.36 -13.02 -10.70
N TYR A 323 25.09 -12.97 -9.59
CA TYR A 323 25.65 -11.73 -9.05
C TYR A 323 26.54 -11.03 -10.07
N ARG A 324 27.45 -11.78 -10.69
CA ARG A 324 28.41 -11.22 -11.64
C ARG A 324 27.71 -10.79 -12.92
N ILE A 325 26.68 -11.51 -13.33
CA ILE A 325 25.87 -11.16 -14.51
C ILE A 325 25.11 -9.86 -14.26
N VAL A 326 24.38 -9.75 -13.14
CA VAL A 326 23.64 -8.54 -12.77
C VAL A 326 24.57 -7.32 -12.66
N GLN A 327 25.73 -7.49 -12.01
CA GLN A 327 26.75 -6.45 -11.94
C GLN A 327 27.13 -5.92 -13.32
N LEU A 328 27.47 -6.81 -14.27
CA LEU A 328 27.82 -6.42 -15.63
C LEU A 328 26.67 -5.70 -16.33
N ARG A 329 25.43 -6.21 -16.22
CA ARG A 329 24.26 -5.58 -16.83
C ARG A 329 23.99 -4.18 -16.27
N PHE A 330 24.13 -3.97 -14.95
CA PHE A 330 23.98 -2.64 -14.37
C PHE A 330 25.10 -1.68 -14.79
N MET A 331 26.34 -2.15 -14.93
CA MET A 331 27.47 -1.37 -15.44
C MET A 331 27.27 -0.95 -16.91
N GLU A 332 26.70 -1.82 -17.73
CA GLU A 332 26.40 -1.57 -19.16
C GLU A 332 25.20 -0.63 -19.34
N SER A 333 24.23 -0.69 -18.43
CA SER A 333 23.01 0.11 -18.48
C SER A 333 23.31 1.61 -18.30
N ARG A 334 23.16 2.42 -19.35
CA ARG A 334 23.36 3.89 -19.31
C ARG A 334 22.09 4.62 -19.74
N PRO A 335 21.05 4.66 -18.90
CA PRO A 335 19.78 5.26 -19.28
C PRO A 335 19.93 6.76 -19.51
N VAL A 336 19.48 7.23 -20.68
CA VAL A 336 19.47 8.66 -21.02
C VAL A 336 18.09 9.21 -20.70
N GLY A 337 18.01 10.00 -19.63
CA GLY A 337 16.79 10.63 -19.17
C GLY A 337 16.49 11.97 -19.83
N VAL A 338 15.35 12.54 -19.44
CA VAL A 338 14.96 13.91 -19.79
C VAL A 338 15.43 14.90 -18.71
N GLN A 339 15.65 16.15 -19.10
CA GLN A 339 15.99 17.23 -18.15
C GLN A 339 14.75 17.72 -17.38
N LYS A 340 14.96 18.37 -16.24
CA LYS A 340 13.90 18.92 -15.36
C LYS A 340 12.86 19.81 -16.07
N SER A 341 13.25 20.48 -17.17
CA SER A 341 12.37 21.31 -18.00
C SER A 341 11.42 20.51 -18.90
N TRP A 342 11.44 19.18 -18.82
CA TRP A 342 10.49 18.32 -19.51
C TRP A 342 9.05 18.69 -19.14
N ASN A 343 8.23 19.00 -20.15
CA ASN A 343 6.89 19.55 -19.95
C ASN A 343 6.03 18.62 -19.08
N THR A 344 5.57 19.17 -17.96
CA THR A 344 4.91 18.50 -16.83
C THR A 344 3.40 18.63 -16.90
N GLU A 345 2.79 18.58 -18.10
CA GLU A 345 1.33 18.54 -18.17
C GLU A 345 0.83 17.33 -17.40
N SER A 346 0.34 17.59 -16.18
CA SER A 346 -0.13 16.56 -15.28
C SER A 346 -1.35 15.92 -15.91
N ARG A 347 -1.22 14.65 -16.28
CA ARG A 347 -2.35 13.83 -16.72
C ARG A 347 -3.14 13.25 -15.54
N ARG A 348 -2.80 13.64 -14.30
CA ARG A 348 -3.59 13.24 -13.12
C ARG A 348 -5.03 13.73 -13.30
N GLY A 349 -5.99 12.84 -13.03
CA GLY A 349 -7.41 13.09 -13.25
C GLY A 349 -7.92 12.83 -14.67
N GLN A 350 -7.06 12.45 -15.62
CA GLN A 350 -7.50 12.04 -16.98
C GLN A 350 -7.79 10.53 -17.09
N VAL A 351 -7.27 9.73 -16.15
CA VAL A 351 -7.51 8.28 -16.12
C VAL A 351 -8.89 8.02 -15.52
N LYS A 352 -9.75 7.38 -16.30
CA LYS A 352 -11.07 6.94 -15.84
C LYS A 352 -10.93 5.74 -14.92
N CYS A 353 -11.69 5.74 -13.84
CA CYS A 353 -11.75 4.57 -12.97
C CYS A 353 -12.44 3.39 -13.68
N PRO A 354 -12.00 2.15 -13.48
CA PRO A 354 -12.70 0.98 -14.00
C PRO A 354 -14.12 0.89 -13.43
N VAL A 355 -15.05 0.47 -14.28
CA VAL A 355 -16.40 0.08 -13.87
C VAL A 355 -16.43 -1.40 -13.50
N VAL A 356 -17.38 -1.79 -12.65
CA VAL A 356 -17.56 -3.20 -12.29
C VAL A 356 -17.83 -4.04 -13.53
N SER A 357 -17.13 -5.17 -13.65
CA SER A 357 -17.19 -6.11 -14.77
C SER A 357 -17.03 -7.56 -14.27
N SER A 358 -17.02 -8.52 -15.20
CA SER A 358 -16.71 -9.93 -14.86
C SER A 358 -15.27 -10.14 -14.36
N THR A 359 -14.36 -9.22 -14.68
CA THR A 359 -12.95 -9.27 -14.29
C THR A 359 -12.60 -8.29 -13.17
N TRP A 360 -13.51 -7.37 -12.83
CA TRP A 360 -13.26 -6.31 -11.86
C TRP A 360 -14.45 -6.08 -10.92
N ASN A 361 -14.27 -6.35 -9.63
CA ASN A 361 -15.34 -6.33 -8.62
C ASN A 361 -15.03 -5.34 -7.47
N ALA A 362 -14.43 -4.19 -7.78
CA ALA A 362 -14.19 -3.12 -6.81
C ALA A 362 -15.01 -1.87 -7.14
N LEU A 363 -15.73 -1.35 -6.14
CA LEU A 363 -16.36 -0.03 -6.23
C LEU A 363 -15.40 1.09 -5.79
N LEU A 364 -15.75 2.33 -6.13
CA LEU A 364 -14.99 3.53 -5.73
C LEU A 364 -15.40 4.08 -4.36
N ILE A 365 -16.41 3.49 -3.73
CA ILE A 365 -16.77 3.84 -2.36
C ILE A 365 -15.73 3.16 -1.47
N LEU A 366 -14.92 3.96 -0.77
CA LEU A 366 -13.82 3.47 0.05
C LEU A 366 -14.25 3.28 1.52
N PRO A 367 -13.60 2.38 2.27
CA PRO A 367 -13.70 2.35 3.72
C PRO A 367 -13.44 3.72 4.35
N LYS A 368 -14.01 3.90 5.54
CA LYS A 368 -13.81 5.09 6.36
C LYS A 368 -12.41 5.12 6.94
N PHE A 369 -12.00 6.32 7.35
CA PHE A 369 -10.78 6.51 8.09
C PHE A 369 -10.87 5.75 9.44
N PRO A 370 -9.86 4.94 9.80
CA PRO A 370 -9.79 4.31 11.12
C PRO A 370 -9.58 5.34 12.23
N LEU A 371 -10.65 5.67 12.94
CA LEU A 371 -10.62 6.61 14.06
C LEU A 371 -10.59 5.85 15.36
N LEU A 372 -9.55 6.07 16.16
CA LEU A 372 -9.40 5.49 17.50
C LEU A 372 -10.66 5.73 18.35
N GLU A 373 -11.21 6.95 18.33
CA GLU A 373 -12.36 7.30 19.16
C GLU A 373 -13.63 6.50 18.83
N VAL A 374 -13.79 6.03 17.58
CA VAL A 374 -14.91 5.17 17.19
C VAL A 374 -14.81 3.81 17.88
N CYS A 375 -13.59 3.29 18.01
CA CYS A 375 -13.32 1.99 18.59
C CYS A 375 -13.27 2.05 20.12
N GLU A 376 -12.81 3.16 20.70
CA GLU A 376 -12.99 3.43 22.13
C GLU A 376 -14.47 3.50 22.51
N CYS A 377 -15.30 4.16 21.70
CA CYS A 377 -16.75 4.20 21.92
C CYS A 377 -17.39 2.82 21.84
N LEU A 378 -16.91 1.98 20.92
CA LEU A 378 -17.33 0.59 20.83
C LEU A 378 -17.00 -0.13 22.13
N ASP A 379 -15.73 -0.20 22.53
CA ASP A 379 -15.30 -0.90 23.73
C ASP A 379 -15.99 -0.38 25.00
N ALA A 380 -16.19 0.94 25.10
CA ALA A 380 -16.92 1.57 26.20
C ALA A 380 -18.35 1.04 26.35
N SER A 381 -19.01 0.64 25.26
CA SER A 381 -20.40 0.13 25.26
C SER A 381 -20.54 -1.37 25.54
N LEU A 382 -19.46 -2.16 25.39
CA LEU A 382 -19.57 -3.61 25.50
C LEU A 382 -19.57 -4.05 26.97
N SER A 383 -20.38 -5.06 27.27
CA SER A 383 -20.44 -5.75 28.57
C SER A 383 -19.99 -7.22 28.48
N CYS A 384 -20.17 -7.84 27.32
CA CYS A 384 -19.59 -9.14 26.99
C CYS A 384 -18.44 -8.94 25.99
N ILE A 385 -17.24 -9.34 26.36
CA ILE A 385 -16.04 -9.13 25.54
C ILE A 385 -15.27 -10.41 25.34
N LEU A 386 -14.46 -10.43 24.28
CA LEU A 386 -13.50 -11.50 24.05
C LEU A 386 -12.56 -11.66 25.25
N THR A 387 -12.32 -12.90 25.68
CA THR A 387 -11.41 -13.18 26.78
C THR A 387 -9.94 -13.06 26.33
N PRO A 388 -9.05 -12.44 27.12
CA PRO A 388 -7.62 -12.44 26.83
C PRO A 388 -6.93 -13.77 27.19
N TYR A 389 -7.61 -14.67 27.89
CA TYR A 389 -7.00 -15.86 28.52
C TYR A 389 -6.97 -17.10 27.62
N VAL A 390 -7.59 -17.05 26.45
CA VAL A 390 -7.69 -18.20 25.54
C VAL A 390 -7.06 -17.81 24.21
N ARG A 391 -6.14 -18.65 23.72
CA ARG A 391 -5.65 -18.53 22.36
C ARG A 391 -6.73 -18.98 21.40
N ILE A 392 -7.07 -18.13 20.45
CA ILE A 392 -8.09 -18.37 19.45
C ILE A 392 -7.59 -17.94 18.08
N HIS A 393 -8.16 -18.51 17.03
CA HIS A 393 -8.09 -17.94 15.69
C HIS A 393 -9.19 -16.89 15.58
N GLU A 394 -8.82 -15.61 15.60
CA GLU A 394 -9.78 -14.51 15.68
C GLU A 394 -10.74 -14.49 14.49
N THR A 395 -10.25 -14.76 13.27
CA THR A 395 -11.07 -14.83 12.05
C THR A 395 -12.14 -15.90 12.14
N ASP A 396 -11.78 -17.09 12.61
CA ASP A 396 -12.70 -18.23 12.71
C ASP A 396 -13.79 -17.95 13.75
N LEU A 397 -13.41 -17.39 14.90
CA LEU A 397 -14.38 -17.03 15.93
C LEU A 397 -15.32 -15.92 15.45
N LEU A 398 -14.79 -14.90 14.76
CA LEU A 398 -15.64 -13.85 14.20
C LEU A 398 -16.67 -14.45 13.24
N TYR A 399 -16.24 -15.34 12.34
CA TYR A 399 -17.13 -16.04 11.43
C TYR A 399 -18.20 -16.85 12.18
N GLU A 400 -17.79 -17.65 13.17
CA GLU A 400 -18.70 -18.48 13.97
C GLU A 400 -19.79 -17.65 14.66
N VAL A 401 -19.43 -16.52 15.30
CA VAL A 401 -20.41 -15.65 15.96
C VAL A 401 -21.33 -14.98 14.94
N CYS A 402 -20.81 -14.60 13.77
CA CYS A 402 -21.60 -13.98 12.71
C CYS A 402 -22.58 -14.94 12.01
N LEU A 403 -22.44 -16.25 12.18
CA LEU A 403 -23.47 -17.23 11.75
C LEU A 403 -24.74 -17.17 12.60
N VAL A 404 -24.62 -16.72 13.86
CA VAL A 404 -25.72 -16.70 14.84
C VAL A 404 -26.13 -15.28 15.27
N THR A 405 -25.46 -14.25 14.74
CA THR A 405 -25.70 -12.85 15.07
C THR A 405 -25.42 -11.93 13.88
N ASP A 406 -26.18 -10.84 13.75
CA ASP A 406 -25.99 -9.85 12.67
C ASP A 406 -24.72 -9.00 12.88
N CYS A 407 -23.77 -9.14 11.95
CA CYS A 407 -22.48 -8.47 11.95
C CYS A 407 -22.36 -7.28 10.98
N LEU A 408 -23.46 -6.79 10.40
CA LEU A 408 -23.42 -5.71 9.38
C LEU A 408 -22.68 -4.42 9.82
N LYS A 409 -22.64 -4.12 11.14
CA LYS A 409 -21.93 -2.94 11.66
C LYS A 409 -20.40 -3.10 11.76
N ILE A 410 -19.87 -4.32 11.66
CA ILE A 410 -18.43 -4.61 11.81
C ILE A 410 -17.79 -5.20 10.54
N ILE A 411 -18.58 -5.48 9.50
CA ILE A 411 -18.04 -5.99 8.23
C ILE A 411 -17.84 -4.87 7.20
N GLY A 412 -16.84 -5.02 6.36
CA GLY A 412 -16.60 -4.20 5.17
C GLY A 412 -16.77 -5.02 3.90
N ASN A 413 -17.38 -4.45 2.86
CA ASN A 413 -17.54 -5.11 1.57
C ASN A 413 -17.19 -4.17 0.43
N GLY A 414 -16.01 -4.38 -0.17
CA GLY A 414 -15.49 -3.57 -1.28
C GLY A 414 -16.23 -3.74 -2.62
N SER A 415 -16.94 -4.86 -2.81
CA SER A 415 -17.78 -5.09 -4.01
C SER A 415 -19.12 -4.37 -3.94
N GLN A 416 -19.65 -4.17 -2.72
CA GLN A 416 -20.90 -3.45 -2.49
C GLN A 416 -20.71 -2.01 -2.01
N GLY A 417 -19.47 -1.62 -1.68
CA GLY A 417 -19.17 -0.29 -1.15
C GLY A 417 -19.86 -0.04 0.19
N LYS A 418 -20.07 -1.10 0.99
CA LYS A 418 -20.75 -1.04 2.28
C LYS A 418 -19.76 -1.32 3.38
N TYR A 419 -19.61 -0.38 4.29
CA TYR A 419 -18.67 -0.47 5.42
C TYR A 419 -19.43 -0.17 6.69
N GLY A 420 -19.50 -1.16 7.58
CA GLY A 420 -20.06 -0.99 8.91
C GLY A 420 -19.31 0.10 9.68
N VAL A 421 -20.00 0.81 10.58
CA VAL A 421 -19.39 1.91 11.35
C VAL A 421 -18.18 1.46 12.18
N PHE A 422 -18.19 0.20 12.62
CA PHE A 422 -17.13 -0.43 13.42
C PHE A 422 -16.25 -1.37 12.59
N SER A 423 -16.37 -1.39 11.25
CA SER A 423 -15.50 -2.20 10.39
C SER A 423 -14.05 -1.71 10.37
N VAL A 424 -13.81 -0.52 10.92
CA VAL A 424 -12.50 0.11 11.07
C VAL A 424 -11.80 -0.23 12.40
N CYS A 425 -12.46 -0.99 13.27
CA CYS A 425 -11.90 -1.40 14.55
C CYS A 425 -11.15 -2.73 14.43
N GLY A 426 -10.18 -2.94 15.31
CA GLY A 426 -9.35 -4.14 15.33
C GLY A 426 -10.19 -5.40 15.54
N ILE A 427 -9.68 -6.54 15.07
CA ILE A 427 -10.47 -7.78 14.99
C ILE A 427 -11.05 -8.22 16.35
N LYS A 428 -10.31 -8.00 17.45
CA LYS A 428 -10.76 -8.33 18.81
C LYS A 428 -11.94 -7.48 19.27
N GLN A 429 -11.97 -6.20 18.89
CA GLN A 429 -13.08 -5.29 19.20
C GLN A 429 -14.32 -5.68 18.37
N ARG A 430 -14.14 -6.05 17.10
CA ARG A 430 -15.23 -6.55 16.24
C ARG A 430 -15.82 -7.85 16.78
N ILE A 431 -14.99 -8.79 17.21
CA ILE A 431 -15.44 -10.04 17.85
C ILE A 431 -16.21 -9.74 19.13
N SER A 432 -15.67 -8.85 19.98
CA SER A 432 -16.33 -8.44 21.23
C SER A 432 -17.71 -7.82 20.95
N TYR A 433 -17.84 -6.99 19.90
CA TYR A 433 -19.14 -6.48 19.47
C TYR A 433 -20.10 -7.60 19.06
N ALA A 434 -19.64 -8.55 18.25
CA ALA A 434 -20.46 -9.67 17.80
C ALA A 434 -20.94 -10.53 19.00
N LEU A 435 -20.05 -10.84 19.93
CA LEU A 435 -20.34 -11.59 21.16
C LEU A 435 -21.30 -10.84 22.07
N ASN A 436 -21.09 -9.53 22.27
CA ASN A 436 -22.01 -8.69 23.04
C ASN A 436 -23.39 -8.63 22.42
N LYS A 437 -23.47 -8.47 21.10
CA LYS A 437 -24.75 -8.47 20.39
C LYS A 437 -25.44 -9.83 20.50
N HIS A 438 -24.71 -10.93 20.37
CA HIS A 438 -25.24 -12.28 20.58
C HIS A 438 -25.79 -12.46 21.99
N TRP A 439 -25.05 -12.01 23.01
CA TRP A 439 -25.48 -12.04 24.40
C TRP A 439 -26.78 -11.24 24.63
N VAL A 440 -26.87 -10.00 24.11
CA VAL A 440 -28.09 -9.18 24.20
C VAL A 440 -29.28 -9.83 23.47
N GLN A 441 -29.05 -10.46 22.32
CA GLN A 441 -30.08 -11.18 21.56
C GLN A 441 -30.62 -12.43 22.27
N ASN A 442 -29.85 -13.00 23.19
CA ASN A 442 -30.21 -14.19 23.96
C ASN A 442 -30.59 -13.83 25.40
N ASP A 443 -31.39 -12.77 25.56
CA ASP A 443 -31.93 -12.30 26.84
C ASP A 443 -30.86 -12.07 27.92
N ARG A 444 -29.66 -11.69 27.50
CA ARG A 444 -28.50 -11.48 28.38
C ARG A 444 -28.13 -12.71 29.21
N ASN A 445 -28.39 -13.91 28.69
CA ASN A 445 -28.01 -15.17 29.32
C ASN A 445 -26.47 -15.25 29.47
N PRO A 446 -25.91 -15.42 30.68
CA PRO A 446 -24.46 -15.53 30.87
C PRO A 446 -23.79 -16.63 30.02
N ASN A 447 -24.50 -17.72 29.74
CA ASN A 447 -23.99 -18.79 28.87
C ASN A 447 -23.86 -18.36 27.40
N ALA A 448 -24.71 -17.44 26.93
CA ALA A 448 -24.59 -16.87 25.60
C ALA A 448 -23.35 -15.98 25.47
N CYS A 449 -23.00 -15.24 26.53
CA CYS A 449 -21.73 -14.50 26.54
C CYS A 449 -20.53 -15.45 26.62
N ASN A 450 -20.59 -16.50 27.45
CA ASN A 450 -19.47 -17.41 27.64
C ASN A 450 -18.93 -17.98 26.30
N PHE A 451 -19.83 -18.32 25.37
CA PHE A 451 -19.52 -18.74 24.00
C PHE A 451 -18.40 -19.82 23.93
N GLY A 452 -18.48 -20.82 24.81
CA GLY A 452 -17.46 -21.86 24.94
C GLY A 452 -16.19 -21.36 25.63
N SER A 453 -16.33 -20.58 26.69
CA SER A 453 -15.25 -19.95 27.46
C SER A 453 -14.34 -18.99 26.68
N ARG A 454 -14.82 -18.49 25.53
CA ARG A 454 -14.10 -17.54 24.66
C ARG A 454 -14.51 -16.09 24.90
N ALA A 455 -15.57 -15.85 25.65
CA ALA A 455 -15.93 -14.51 26.11
C ALA A 455 -16.30 -14.47 27.59
N VAL A 456 -16.27 -13.26 28.15
CA VAL A 456 -16.49 -12.99 29.56
C VAL A 456 -17.33 -11.73 29.75
N LEU A 457 -18.18 -11.74 30.78
CA LEU A 457 -18.91 -10.57 31.23
C LEU A 457 -18.02 -9.72 32.14
N ILE A 458 -17.92 -8.42 31.85
CA ILE A 458 -17.25 -7.46 32.73
C ILE A 458 -18.28 -6.90 33.73
N THR A 459 -18.12 -7.26 35.00
CA THR A 459 -19.16 -7.20 36.05
C THR A 459 -19.48 -5.81 36.61
N ASN A 460 -18.99 -4.71 36.01
CA ASN A 460 -19.18 -3.35 36.52
C ASN A 460 -19.62 -2.32 35.45
N LYS A 461 -20.09 -2.77 34.29
CA LYS A 461 -20.72 -1.88 33.29
C LYS A 461 -22.22 -2.10 33.29
N GLU A 462 -22.99 -1.02 33.53
CA GLU A 462 -24.38 -0.99 33.09
C GLU A 462 -24.39 -1.04 31.55
N ASP A 463 -25.35 -1.79 31.00
CA ASP A 463 -25.53 -1.99 29.55
C ASP A 463 -25.92 -0.64 28.90
N ALA A 464 -24.92 0.18 28.62
CA ALA A 464 -25.08 1.50 28.04
C ALA A 464 -25.10 1.40 26.51
N SER A 465 -26.13 1.98 25.89
CA SER A 465 -26.11 2.20 24.44
C SER A 465 -24.85 2.98 24.05
N VAL A 466 -24.25 2.67 22.90
CA VAL A 466 -23.10 3.42 22.37
C VAL A 466 -23.43 4.93 22.27
N ASP A 467 -24.70 5.29 22.07
CA ASP A 467 -25.15 6.69 22.00
C ASP A 467 -25.24 7.39 23.37
N SER A 468 -24.97 6.67 24.45
CA SER A 468 -24.97 7.15 25.84
C SER A 468 -23.62 6.96 26.55
N THR A 469 -22.62 6.42 25.85
CA THR A 469 -21.27 6.24 26.38
C THR A 469 -20.36 7.43 26.07
N PHE A 470 -19.23 7.46 26.76
CA PHE A 470 -18.17 8.44 26.58
C PHE A 470 -16.85 7.71 26.34
N THR A 471 -15.96 8.30 25.55
CA THR A 471 -14.57 7.86 25.40
C THR A 471 -13.78 8.07 26.69
N ALA A 472 -12.56 7.52 26.75
CA ALA A 472 -11.70 7.67 27.93
C ALA A 472 -11.36 9.14 28.26
N ASP A 473 -11.28 9.99 27.24
CA ASP A 473 -11.06 11.44 27.37
C ASP A 473 -12.36 12.26 27.57
N GLY A 474 -13.51 11.58 27.76
CA GLY A 474 -14.79 12.20 28.13
C GLY A 474 -15.59 12.78 26.97
N LYS A 475 -15.26 12.46 25.71
CA LYS A 475 -16.06 12.88 24.54
C LYS A 475 -17.32 12.01 24.43
N ASN A 476 -18.43 12.63 24.03
CA ASN A 476 -19.69 11.93 23.85
C ASN A 476 -19.67 11.06 22.58
N CYS A 477 -19.97 9.77 22.73
CA CYS A 477 -19.93 8.81 21.62
C CYS A 477 -21.00 9.03 20.55
N ARG A 478 -22.16 9.57 20.90
CA ARG A 478 -23.19 9.97 19.92
C ARG A 478 -22.67 11.05 18.98
N ASP A 479 -21.94 12.02 19.51
CA ASP A 479 -21.39 13.10 18.68
C ASP A 479 -20.24 12.60 17.80
N ILE A 480 -19.41 11.68 18.30
CA ILE A 480 -18.33 11.05 17.52
C ILE A 480 -18.93 10.24 16.36
N LEU A 481 -19.88 9.35 16.66
CA LEU A 481 -20.55 8.54 15.66
C LEU A 481 -21.40 9.38 14.70
N GLY A 482 -22.05 10.43 15.21
CA GLY A 482 -22.81 11.41 14.43
C GLY A 482 -21.93 12.18 13.45
N LYS A 483 -20.76 12.67 13.87
CA LYS A 483 -19.78 13.30 12.97
C LYS A 483 -19.24 12.31 11.94
N CYS A 484 -19.03 11.06 12.34
CA CYS A 484 -18.65 9.98 11.43
C CYS A 484 -19.75 9.67 10.41
N LEU A 485 -21.03 9.88 10.76
CA LEU A 485 -22.23 9.72 9.91
C LEU A 485 -22.43 10.95 8.99
N ASP A 486 -22.22 12.16 9.49
CA ASP A 486 -22.32 13.41 8.71
C ASP A 486 -21.19 13.57 7.70
N SER A 487 -19.99 13.10 8.04
CA SER A 487 -18.90 12.92 7.07
C SER A 487 -19.21 11.81 6.05
N MET A 488 -20.29 11.03 6.21
CA MET A 488 -20.79 10.10 5.19
C MET A 488 -21.74 10.76 4.18
N GLN A 489 -22.23 11.99 4.43
CA GLN A 489 -23.20 12.67 3.56
C GLN A 489 -22.72 13.99 2.96
N LYS A 490 -21.73 14.66 3.55
CA LYS A 490 -21.18 15.91 3.00
C LYS A 490 -19.83 15.68 2.32
N PRO A 491 -19.66 16.02 1.03
CA PRO A 491 -18.34 16.23 0.47
C PRO A 491 -17.67 17.35 1.28
N THR A 492 -16.47 17.08 1.80
CA THR A 492 -15.71 18.03 2.61
C THR A 492 -15.54 19.32 1.80
N VAL A 493 -16.08 20.41 2.32
CA VAL A 493 -16.18 21.71 1.66
C VAL A 493 -14.80 22.19 1.22
N VAL A 494 -14.68 22.50 -0.06
CA VAL A 494 -13.58 23.25 -0.66
C VAL A 494 -13.43 24.57 0.10
N VAL A 495 -12.26 24.80 0.70
CA VAL A 495 -11.87 26.14 1.17
C VAL A 495 -11.83 27.03 -0.07
N PRO A 496 -12.67 28.08 -0.19
CA PRO A 496 -12.67 28.90 -1.38
C PRO A 496 -11.37 29.70 -1.45
N LEU A 497 -10.62 29.52 -2.54
CA LEU A 497 -9.60 30.49 -2.94
C LEU A 497 -10.27 31.86 -3.10
N SER A 498 -9.65 32.88 -2.53
CA SER A 498 -10.03 34.28 -2.73
C SER A 498 -10.08 34.61 -4.22
N THR A 499 -11.27 34.94 -4.72
CA THR A 499 -11.47 35.41 -6.09
C THR A 499 -11.05 36.87 -6.20
N SER A 500 -9.90 37.10 -6.82
CA SER A 500 -9.60 38.39 -7.46
C SER A 500 -10.54 38.60 -8.64
N GLN A 501 -11.08 39.82 -8.70
CA GLN A 501 -12.07 40.32 -9.66
C GLN A 501 -11.72 39.99 -11.13
N VAL A 502 -12.67 39.41 -11.84
CA VAL A 502 -12.78 39.55 -13.30
C VAL A 502 -14.25 39.74 -13.66
N SER A 503 -14.57 40.97 -14.04
CA SER A 503 -15.86 41.38 -14.59
C SER A 503 -15.88 41.08 -16.09
N VAL A 504 -16.83 40.27 -16.58
CA VAL A 504 -17.16 40.24 -18.02
C VAL A 504 -18.67 40.21 -18.19
N ALA A 505 -19.13 41.06 -19.10
CA ALA A 505 -20.49 41.50 -19.33
C ALA A 505 -21.41 40.41 -19.94
N LEU A 506 -22.67 40.46 -19.53
CA LEU A 506 -23.80 39.78 -20.14
C LEU A 506 -24.25 40.50 -21.42
N THR A 507 -24.27 39.78 -22.53
CA THR A 507 -25.19 40.03 -23.64
C THR A 507 -25.67 38.68 -24.19
N GLY A 508 -26.98 38.57 -24.37
CA GLY A 508 -27.71 37.30 -24.43
C GLY A 508 -27.70 36.59 -25.78
N ILE A 509 -28.47 35.50 -25.86
CA ILE A 509 -29.39 35.14 -26.95
C ILE A 509 -30.25 33.93 -26.53
N LYS A 510 -31.41 33.87 -27.18
CA LYS A 510 -32.70 33.24 -26.89
C LYS A 510 -32.77 31.71 -26.83
N PHE A 511 -33.75 31.26 -26.05
CA PHE A 511 -34.38 29.94 -26.05
C PHE A 511 -35.07 29.58 -27.38
N VAL A 512 -34.96 28.32 -27.80
CA VAL A 512 -35.94 27.65 -28.67
C VAL A 512 -36.25 26.27 -28.08
N GLN A 513 -37.52 26.05 -27.78
CA GLN A 513 -38.12 24.77 -27.36
C GLN A 513 -38.59 24.00 -28.60
N SER A 514 -38.43 22.68 -28.61
CA SER A 514 -39.08 21.78 -29.57
C SER A 514 -39.57 20.51 -28.86
N ARG A 515 -40.89 20.29 -28.94
CA ARG A 515 -41.61 19.07 -28.55
C ARG A 515 -41.57 18.07 -29.70
N SER A 516 -41.49 16.77 -29.39
CA SER A 516 -42.15 15.75 -30.21
C SER A 516 -42.77 14.65 -29.35
N LYS A 517 -43.95 14.20 -29.81
CA LYS A 517 -44.85 13.21 -29.20
C LYS A 517 -44.63 11.84 -29.82
N GLY A 518 -44.81 10.79 -29.01
CA GLY A 518 -45.73 9.67 -29.28
C GLY A 518 -45.29 8.55 -30.23
N GLY A 519 -45.34 7.31 -29.73
CA GLY A 519 -45.37 6.09 -30.54
C GLY A 519 -45.28 4.82 -29.69
N SER A 520 -46.30 3.97 -29.78
CA SER A 520 -46.54 2.75 -28.98
C SER A 520 -46.35 1.47 -29.83
N MET A 521 -46.30 0.31 -29.14
CA MET A 521 -46.31 -1.11 -29.59
C MET A 521 -44.94 -1.72 -29.95
N ARG A 522 -44.60 -2.98 -29.65
CA ARG A 522 -45.37 -4.16 -29.20
C ARG A 522 -44.40 -5.21 -28.60
N VAL A 523 -44.94 -6.09 -27.75
CA VAL A 523 -44.31 -7.26 -27.13
C VAL A 523 -44.26 -8.45 -28.09
N THR A 524 -43.17 -9.23 -28.07
CA THR A 524 -43.13 -10.65 -28.48
C THR A 524 -42.10 -11.44 -27.66
N HIS A 525 -42.55 -12.54 -27.05
CA HIS A 525 -41.78 -13.59 -26.36
C HIS A 525 -41.10 -14.56 -27.33
N LEU A 526 -39.89 -15.03 -27.01
CA LEU A 526 -39.24 -16.31 -27.40
C LEU A 526 -37.81 -16.26 -26.83
N GLY A 527 -37.18 -17.24 -26.21
CA GLY A 527 -37.47 -18.62 -25.86
C GLY A 527 -36.26 -19.13 -25.07
N VAL A 528 -36.48 -20.06 -24.14
CA VAL A 528 -35.49 -20.62 -23.21
C VAL A 528 -34.52 -21.55 -23.95
N ALA A 529 -33.21 -21.44 -23.69
CA ALA A 529 -32.23 -22.48 -23.97
C ALA A 529 -31.25 -22.58 -22.80
N ALA A 530 -31.38 -23.68 -22.04
CA ALA A 530 -30.45 -24.10 -21.01
C ALA A 530 -29.22 -24.73 -21.66
N ILE A 531 -28.03 -24.29 -21.28
CA ILE A 531 -26.77 -24.98 -21.55
C ILE A 531 -26.09 -25.19 -20.20
N GLY A 532 -26.04 -26.46 -19.79
CA GLY A 532 -25.33 -26.90 -18.59
C GLY A 532 -23.83 -26.81 -18.82
N VAL A 533 -23.13 -26.22 -17.84
CA VAL A 533 -21.67 -26.19 -17.78
C VAL A 533 -21.22 -27.24 -16.77
N LEU A 534 -20.52 -28.25 -17.28
CA LEU A 534 -19.77 -29.24 -16.51
C LEU A 534 -18.56 -28.55 -15.86
N VAL A 535 -18.55 -28.53 -14.52
CA VAL A 535 -17.41 -28.09 -13.71
C VAL A 535 -16.43 -29.25 -13.61
N LEU A 536 -15.28 -29.13 -14.28
CA LEU A 536 -14.11 -29.97 -14.03
C LEU A 536 -13.20 -29.22 -13.05
N SER A 537 -13.10 -29.78 -11.85
CA SER A 537 -12.17 -29.37 -10.81
C SER A 537 -10.73 -29.62 -11.26
N SER A 538 -9.86 -28.63 -11.11
CA SER A 538 -8.41 -28.79 -11.21
C SER A 538 -7.77 -28.08 -10.03
N ILE A 539 -7.16 -28.92 -9.20
CA ILE A 539 -6.36 -28.61 -8.03
C ILE A 539 -5.13 -27.83 -8.49
N TYR A 540 -4.84 -26.67 -7.88
CA TYR A 540 -3.56 -26.00 -8.02
C TYR A 540 -2.94 -25.77 -6.63
N LEU A 541 -1.74 -26.35 -6.50
CA LEU A 541 -0.81 -26.17 -5.40
C LEU A 541 -0.26 -24.74 -5.41
N ALA A 542 -0.14 -24.17 -4.22
CA ALA A 542 0.55 -22.92 -3.97
C ALA A 542 2.05 -23.04 -4.26
N THR A 543 2.60 -22.01 -4.90
CA THR A 543 4.01 -21.63 -4.87
C THR A 543 4.08 -20.12 -4.81
#